data_AF-A0A7X7Y703-F1
#
_entry.id   AF-A0A7X7Y703-F1
#
_cell.length_a   1.000
_cell.length_b   1.000
_cell.length_c   1.000
_cell.angle_alpha   90.00
_cell.angle_beta   90.00
_cell.angle_gamma   90.00
#
_symmetry.space_group_name_H-M   'P 1'
#
loop_
_entity.id
_entity.type
_entity.pdbx_description
1 polymer ?
#
loop_
_entity_poly.entity_id
_entity_poly.type
_entity_poly.pdbx_seq_one_letter_code
_entity_poly.pdbx_strand_id
1 'polypeptide(L)'
;ALTAIMSFTISTYEMGNAVRIANFPIMVAAALFGFAGIVIAMLILTIHLCKLESYGVPYLSPLTPLRFKELTDSVLRLPIWLFEKRPKDLRTQKDKRQYQSREWFYD
;
A
#
# COMPACT_ATOMS: atom_id res chain seq x y z
N ALA A 1 -0.28 -10.93 22.23
CA ALA A 1 0.19 -9.58 22.62
C ALA A 1 0.31 -8.64 21.41
N LEU A 2 1.12 -8.97 20.40
CA LEU A 2 1.41 -8.09 19.26
C LEU A 2 0.16 -7.66 18.44
N THR A 3 -0.74 -8.59 18.13
CA THR A 3 -1.98 -8.32 17.37
C THR A 3 -2.95 -7.38 18.10
N ALA A 4 -2.99 -7.43 19.43
CA ALA A 4 -3.84 -6.56 20.23
C ALA A 4 -3.37 -5.09 20.15
N ILE A 5 -2.04 -4.88 20.15
CA ILE A 5 -1.44 -3.55 20.00
C ILE A 5 -1.70 -2.99 18.60
N MET A 6 -1.55 -3.81 17.56
CA MET A 6 -1.84 -3.42 16.16
C MET A 6 -3.29 -3.04 15.92
N SER A 7 -4.24 -3.62 16.68
CA SER A 7 -5.67 -3.31 16.54
C SER A 7 -6.00 -1.85 16.85
N PHE A 8 -5.14 -1.12 17.57
CA PHE A 8 -5.33 0.31 17.84
C PHE A 8 -5.01 1.21 16.63
N THR A 9 -4.28 0.70 15.63
CA THR A 9 -4.00 1.44 14.39
C THR A 9 -5.21 1.49 13.45
N ILE A 10 -6.15 0.56 13.61
CA ILE A 10 -7.35 0.46 12.77
C ILE A 10 -8.42 1.40 13.32
N SER A 11 -8.68 2.51 12.63
CA SER A 11 -9.68 3.51 13.04
C SER A 11 -11.13 3.11 12.73
N THR A 12 -11.36 2.06 11.94
CA THR A 12 -12.69 1.65 11.47
C THR A 12 -13.03 0.22 11.86
N TYR A 13 -14.24 0.02 12.41
CA TYR A 13 -14.70 -1.29 12.90
C TYR A 13 -14.74 -2.36 11.80
N GLU A 14 -15.20 -1.99 10.60
CA GLU A 14 -15.29 -2.88 9.45
C GLU A 14 -13.92 -3.45 9.04
N MET A 15 -12.87 -2.63 9.09
CA MET A 15 -11.50 -3.10 8.82
C MET A 15 -11.00 -4.06 9.91
N GLY A 16 -11.39 -3.83 11.16
CA GLY A 16 -11.08 -4.75 12.27
C GLY A 16 -11.70 -6.13 12.06
N ASN A 17 -12.95 -6.19 11.58
CA ASN A 17 -13.62 -7.45 11.27
C ASN A 17 -12.97 -8.17 10.07
N ALA A 18 -12.62 -7.43 9.01
CA ALA A 18 -11.93 -7.99 7.86
C ALA A 18 -10.59 -8.65 8.24
N VAL A 19 -9.80 -8.02 9.11
CA VAL A 19 -8.53 -8.57 9.61
C VAL A 19 -8.75 -9.85 10.42
N ARG A 20 -9.83 -9.94 11.21
CA ARG A 20 -10.18 -11.19 11.93
C ARG A 20 -10.48 -12.32 10.95
N ILE A 21 -11.26 -12.04 9.90
CA ILE A 21 -11.59 -13.02 8.85
C ILE A 21 -10.33 -13.51 8.15
N ALA A 22 -9.37 -12.63 7.86
CA ALA A 22 -8.08 -13.01 7.25
C ALA A 22 -7.18 -13.84 8.18
N ASN A 23 -7.28 -13.65 9.50
CA ASN A 23 -6.46 -14.38 10.47
C ASN A 23 -6.91 -15.83 10.69
N PHE A 24 -8.21 -16.16 10.54
CA PHE A 24 -8.70 -17.54 10.70
C PHE A 24 -8.00 -18.55 9.76
N PRO A 25 -7.89 -18.33 8.44
CA PRO A 25 -7.19 -19.27 7.56
C PRO A 25 -5.70 -19.38 7.89
N ILE A 26 -5.05 -18.30 8.32
CA ILE A 26 -3.64 -18.35 8.77
C ILE A 26 -3.52 -19.21 10.04
N MET A 27 -4.45 -19.07 10.99
CA MET A 27 -4.47 -19.85 12.23
C MET A 27 -4.71 -21.35 11.95
N VAL A 28 -5.62 -21.68 11.03
CA VAL A 28 -5.85 -23.07 10.60
C VAL A 28 -4.61 -23.65 9.92
N ALA A 29 -3.99 -22.91 9.00
CA ALA A 29 -2.76 -23.35 8.34
C ALA A 29 -1.61 -23.53 9.34
N ALA A 30 -1.49 -22.64 10.32
CA ALA A 30 -0.51 -22.73 11.40
C ALA A 30 -0.74 -23.95 12.31
N ALA A 31 -2.01 -24.29 12.59
CA ALA A 31 -2.34 -25.45 13.41
C ALA A 31 -2.00 -26.78 12.72
N LEU A 32 -2.14 -26.85 11.39
CA LEU A 32 -1.88 -28.06 10.62
C LEU A 32 -0.40 -28.27 10.30
N PHE A 33 0.31 -27.22 9.87
CA PHE A 33 1.68 -27.31 9.35
C PHE A 33 2.71 -26.54 10.20
N GLY A 34 2.30 -25.95 11.32
CA GLY A 34 3.16 -25.13 12.17
C GLY A 34 3.67 -23.87 11.46
N PHE A 35 4.95 -23.57 11.65
CA PHE A 35 5.61 -22.39 11.07
C PHE A 35 5.58 -22.38 9.54
N ALA A 36 5.75 -23.54 8.89
CA ALA A 36 5.69 -23.64 7.44
C ALA A 36 4.31 -23.23 6.89
N GLY A 37 3.23 -23.56 7.61
CA GLY A 37 1.87 -23.15 7.27
C GLY A 37 1.67 -21.63 7.36
N ILE A 38 2.28 -20.97 8.34
CA ILE A 38 2.23 -19.51 8.48
C ILE A 38 2.89 -18.83 7.28
N VAL A 39 4.09 -19.28 6.88
CA VAL A 39 4.82 -18.70 5.75
C VAL A 39 4.02 -18.84 4.45
N ILE A 40 3.48 -20.04 4.18
CA ILE A 40 2.67 -20.29 2.97
C ILE A 40 1.39 -19.47 2.99
N ALA A 41 0.67 -19.42 4.12
CA ALA A 41 -0.56 -18.64 4.23
C ALA A 41 -0.31 -17.13 4.06
N MET A 42 0.79 -16.61 4.61
CA MET A 42 1.23 -15.23 4.40
C MET A 42 1.55 -14.93 2.93
N LEU A 43 2.21 -15.85 2.22
CA LEU A 43 2.49 -15.71 0.79
C LEU A 43 1.21 -15.65 -0.04
N ILE A 44 0.26 -16.57 0.22
CA ILE A 44 -1.04 -16.59 -0.47
C ILE A 44 -1.81 -15.31 -0.20
N LEU A 45 -1.82 -14.83 1.05
CA LEU A 45 -2.46 -13.57 1.40
C LEU A 45 -1.83 -12.40 0.63
N THR A 46 -0.50 -12.33 0.56
CA THR A 46 0.22 -11.28 -0.16
C THR A 46 -0.14 -11.28 -1.65
N ILE A 47 -0.17 -12.46 -2.27
CA ILE A 47 -0.56 -12.61 -3.69
C ILE A 47 -2.01 -12.16 -3.91
N HIS A 48 -2.90 -12.48 -2.98
CA HIS A 48 -4.29 -12.04 -3.05
C HIS A 48 -4.40 -10.51 -2.98
N LEU A 49 -3.63 -9.87 -2.09
CA LEU A 49 -3.57 -8.41 -1.98
C LEU A 49 -3.02 -7.75 -3.26
N CYS A 50 -2.02 -8.36 -3.92
CA CYS A 50 -1.51 -7.87 -5.20
C CYS A 50 -2.57 -7.85 -6.32
N LYS A 51 -3.52 -8.80 -6.28
CA LYS A 51 -4.60 -8.92 -7.27
C LYS A 51 -5.79 -8.02 -6.96
N LEU A 52 -5.89 -7.50 -5.74
CA LEU A 52 -6.97 -6.59 -5.38
C LEU A 52 -6.69 -5.22 -6.01
N GLU A 53 -7.61 -4.77 -6.86
CA GLU A 53 -7.63 -3.42 -7.40
C GLU A 53 -8.70 -2.60 -6.66
N SER A 54 -8.32 -1.44 -6.11
CA SER A 54 -9.24 -0.47 -5.53
C SER A 54 -9.43 0.67 -6.51
N TYR A 55 -10.65 0.87 -7.02
CA TYR A 55 -10.97 1.96 -7.97
C TYR A 55 -10.05 2.01 -9.21
N GLY A 56 -9.61 0.85 -9.70
CA GLY A 56 -8.73 0.73 -10.87
C GLY A 56 -7.26 1.03 -10.59
N VAL A 57 -6.85 1.22 -9.33
CA VAL A 57 -5.47 1.23 -8.89
C VAL A 57 -5.16 -0.02 -8.05
N PRO A 58 -4.00 -0.67 -8.23
CA PRO A 58 -3.64 -1.82 -7.41
C PRO A 58 -3.57 -1.41 -5.94
N TYR A 59 -4.09 -2.25 -5.04
CA TYR A 59 -4.12 -1.97 -3.58
C TYR A 59 -2.72 -1.77 -3.00
N LEU A 60 -1.71 -2.35 -3.64
CA LEU A 60 -0.29 -2.20 -3.31
C LEU A 60 0.43 -1.16 -4.18
N SER A 61 -0.26 -0.23 -4.85
CA SER A 61 0.39 0.95 -5.46
C SER A 61 1.18 1.71 -4.38
N PRO A 62 2.49 2.02 -4.55
CA PRO A 62 3.37 1.93 -5.73
C PRO A 62 4.32 0.70 -5.79
N LEU A 63 4.14 -0.31 -4.94
CA LEU A 63 4.89 -1.59 -5.03
C LEU A 63 4.57 -2.34 -6.33
N THR A 64 3.34 -2.19 -6.83
CA THR A 64 2.91 -2.66 -8.15
C THR A 64 2.22 -1.48 -8.86
N PRO A 65 2.68 -0.99 -10.03
CA PRO A 65 3.90 -1.29 -10.79
C PRO A 65 5.16 -0.69 -10.15
N LEU A 66 6.26 -1.45 -10.07
CA LEU A 66 7.53 -1.00 -9.48
C LEU A 66 8.09 0.24 -10.21
N ARG A 67 7.79 1.43 -9.67
CA ARG A 67 8.27 2.71 -10.19
C ARG A 67 9.06 3.42 -9.10
N PHE A 68 10.38 3.31 -9.16
CA PHE A 68 11.33 3.91 -8.21
C PHE A 68 11.09 5.41 -7.94
N LYS A 69 10.61 6.15 -8.94
CA LYS A 69 10.28 7.58 -8.81
C LYS A 69 9.06 7.84 -7.91
N GLU A 70 8.11 6.92 -7.82
CA GLU A 70 6.90 7.03 -6.98
C GLU A 70 7.07 6.35 -5.62
N LEU A 71 7.95 5.34 -5.53
CA LEU A 71 8.40 4.77 -4.25
C LEU A 71 9.02 5.84 -3.34
N THR A 72 9.74 6.79 -3.93
CA THR A 72 10.32 7.89 -3.15
C THR A 72 9.23 8.78 -2.57
N ASP A 73 8.18 9.11 -3.31
CA ASP A 73 7.04 9.94 -2.84
C ASP A 73 6.23 9.23 -1.72
N SER A 74 6.04 7.91 -1.82
CA SER A 74 5.27 7.14 -0.85
C SER A 74 6.04 6.76 0.42
N VAL A 75 7.33 6.43 0.31
CA VAL A 75 8.15 6.01 1.48
C VAL A 75 8.79 7.21 2.17
N LEU A 76 9.23 8.20 1.40
CA LEU A 76 9.95 9.37 1.92
C LEU A 76 9.25 10.65 1.44
N ARG A 77 8.45 11.27 2.30
CA ARG A 77 7.68 12.46 1.94
C ARG A 77 8.62 13.64 1.65
N LEU A 78 9.05 13.75 0.39
CA LEU A 78 9.87 14.82 -0.11
C LEU A 78 9.05 16.12 -0.15
N PRO A 79 9.72 17.27 -0.19
CA PRO A 79 9.02 18.53 -0.21
C PRO A 79 8.22 18.77 -1.51
N ILE A 80 7.08 19.44 -1.38
CA ILE A 80 6.04 19.57 -2.43
C ILE A 80 6.56 20.17 -3.75
N TRP A 81 7.60 21.01 -3.68
CA TRP A 81 8.17 21.70 -4.85
C TRP A 81 8.93 20.78 -5.81
N LEU A 82 9.34 19.59 -5.37
CA LEU A 82 10.00 18.61 -6.23
C LEU A 82 8.99 17.77 -7.05
N PHE A 83 7.70 17.92 -6.77
CA PHE A 83 6.61 17.14 -7.35
C PHE A 83 5.82 17.90 -8.41
N GLU A 84 6.46 18.18 -9.55
CA GLU A 84 5.83 18.90 -10.65
C GLU A 84 4.91 18.01 -11.51
N LYS A 85 5.17 16.69 -11.54
CA LYS A 85 4.38 15.70 -12.27
C LYS A 85 3.47 14.92 -11.33
N ARG A 86 2.26 14.59 -11.78
CA ARG A 86 1.33 13.75 -11.00
C ARG A 86 1.78 12.28 -11.01
N PRO A 87 1.54 11.53 -9.93
CA PRO A 87 1.71 10.09 -9.95
C PRO A 87 0.79 9.48 -11.01
N LYS A 88 1.33 8.60 -11.85
CA LYS A 88 0.61 8.08 -13.04
C LYS A 88 -0.38 6.98 -12.70
N ASP A 89 -0.37 6.48 -11.46
CA ASP A 89 -1.27 5.44 -10.97
C ASP A 89 -2.74 5.85 -11.13
N LEU A 90 -3.05 7.12 -10.97
CA LEU A 90 -4.41 7.68 -11.07
C LEU A 90 -4.92 7.85 -12.52
N ARG A 91 -4.22 7.32 -13.54
CA ARG A 91 -4.56 7.48 -14.98
C ARG A 91 -5.04 8.90 -15.34
N THR A 92 -4.37 9.92 -14.82
CA THR A 92 -4.82 11.31 -14.96
C THR A 92 -4.64 11.83 -16.39
N GLN A 93 -5.67 12.44 -16.97
CA GLN A 93 -5.59 13.04 -18.32
C GLN A 93 -4.63 14.25 -18.41
N LYS A 94 -4.28 14.88 -17.28
CA LYS A 94 -3.33 16.00 -17.20
C LYS A 94 -2.13 15.60 -16.34
N ASP A 95 -0.95 15.54 -16.96
CA ASP A 95 0.31 15.07 -16.35
C ASP A 95 0.93 16.10 -15.37
N LYS A 96 0.65 17.39 -15.56
CA LYS A 96 1.19 18.47 -14.72
C LYS A 96 0.37 18.61 -13.43
N ARG A 97 1.03 18.48 -12.26
CA ARG A 97 0.39 18.63 -10.94
C ARG A 97 0.21 20.09 -10.58
N GLN A 98 1.27 20.88 -10.75
CA GLN A 98 1.33 22.31 -10.52
C GLN A 98 2.08 22.95 -11.69
N TYR A 99 1.70 24.19 -12.03
CA TYR A 99 2.53 25.07 -12.82
C TYR A 99 3.57 25.67 -11.88
N GLN A 100 4.82 25.69 -12.33
CA GLN A 100 6.04 26.08 -11.63
C GLN A 100 5.81 27.12 -10.52
N SER A 101 5.94 26.72 -9.25
CA SER A 101 5.66 27.59 -8.10
C SER A 101 6.85 28.46 -7.69
N ARG A 102 8.01 28.29 -8.34
CA ARG A 102 9.24 29.05 -8.07
C ARG A 102 9.81 29.62 -9.37
N GLU A 103 9.65 30.93 -9.54
CA GLU A 103 10.16 31.69 -10.69
C GLU A 103 11.67 32.01 -10.53
N TRP A 104 12.16 32.15 -9.29
CA TRP A 104 13.50 32.62 -8.90
C TRP A 104 14.69 31.66 -9.13
N PHE A 105 14.50 30.53 -9.81
CA PHE A 105 15.58 29.55 -10.05
C PHE A 105 16.26 29.73 -11.42
N TYR A 106 15.80 30.71 -12.21
CA TYR A 106 16.27 30.98 -13.58
C TYR A 106 16.99 32.34 -13.74
N ASP A 107 17.33 33.01 -12.63
CA ASP A 107 18.16 34.22 -12.59
C ASP A 107 19.60 33.91 -12.16
#